data_AF-A0A2V8P5K7-F1
#
_entry.id   AF-A0A2V8P5K7-F1
#
_cell.length_a   1.000
_cell.length_b   1.000
_cell.length_c   1.000
_cell.angle_alpha   90.00
_cell.angle_beta   90.00
_cell.angle_gamma   90.00
#
_symmetry.space_group_name_H-M   'P 1'
#
loop_
_entity.id
_entity.type
_entity.pdbx_description
1 polymer ?
#
loop_
_entity_poly.entity_id
_entity_poly.type
_entity_poly.pdbx_seq_one_letter_code
_entity_poly.pdbx_strand_id
1 'polypeptide(L)'
;MGKTAISVTLDEQNLLWVKGRIVATGARSVSEFLDRLLTEARTRGKGGAARSVVGTIDIDPRDPLLHEADAVVSSLFEAALSRAAPAKKAPRAYRSIKGKKRRG
;
A
#
# COMPACT_ATOMS: atom_id res chain seq x y z
N MET A 1 -3.33 15.71 19.87
CA MET A 1 -2.48 16.68 19.15
C MET A 1 -3.17 17.10 17.87
N GLY A 2 -3.03 18.37 17.47
CA GLY A 2 -3.56 18.85 16.19
C GLY A 2 -2.84 18.19 15.01
N LYS A 3 -3.56 17.95 13.91
CA LYS A 3 -2.99 17.43 12.67
C LYS A 3 -2.78 18.59 11.70
N THR A 4 -1.58 18.70 11.14
CA THR A 4 -1.25 19.70 10.10
C THR A 4 -1.29 19.04 8.74
N ALA A 5 -2.03 19.63 7.81
CA ALA A 5 -2.07 19.15 6.43
C ALA A 5 -0.80 19.55 5.69
N ILE A 6 -0.19 18.60 4.99
CA ILE A 6 0.97 18.80 4.11
C ILE A 6 0.75 18.08 2.79
N SER A 7 1.41 18.54 1.74
CA SER A 7 1.53 17.80 0.48
C SER A 7 2.88 17.10 0.42
N VAL A 8 2.89 15.87 -0.08
CA VAL A 8 4.11 15.06 -0.21
C VAL A 8 4.16 14.53 -1.64
N THR A 9 5.33 14.66 -2.28
CA THR A 9 5.59 14.08 -3.60
C THR A 9 6.37 12.80 -3.40
N LEU A 10 5.88 11.71 -3.98
CA LEU A 10 6.47 10.38 -3.88
C LEU A 10 6.63 9.79 -5.27
N ASP A 11 7.65 8.96 -5.45
CA ASP A 11 7.80 8.13 -6.65
C ASP A 11 6.58 7.23 -6.86
N GLU A 12 6.28 6.89 -8.12
CA GLU A 12 5.13 6.07 -8.49
C GLU A 12 5.16 4.69 -7.83
N GLN A 13 6.33 4.06 -7.73
CA GLN A 13 6.49 2.75 -7.08
C GLN A 13 6.19 2.86 -5.58
N ASN A 14 6.62 3.94 -4.94
CA ASN A 14 6.33 4.21 -3.54
C ASN A 14 4.83 4.45 -3.31
N LEU A 15 4.16 5.16 -4.22
CA LEU A 15 2.72 5.36 -4.17
C LEU A 15 1.95 4.05 -4.30
N LEU A 16 2.38 3.15 -5.19
CA LEU A 16 1.77 1.84 -5.35
C LEU A 16 1.97 0.99 -4.08
N TRP A 17 3.18 0.97 -3.54
CA TRP A 17 3.51 0.28 -2.30
C TRP A 17 2.65 0.80 -1.13
N VAL A 18 2.54 2.12 -0.94
CA VAL A 18 1.70 2.73 0.12
C VAL A 18 0.24 2.29 -0.01
N LYS A 19 -0.32 2.30 -1.22
CA LYS A 19 -1.71 1.86 -1.46
C LYS A 19 -1.91 0.39 -1.12
N GLY A 20 -0.98 -0.47 -1.51
CA GLY A 20 -1.01 -1.89 -1.17
C GLY A 20 -0.96 -2.10 0.35
N ARG A 21 -0.09 -1.36 1.04
CA ARG A 21 0.02 -1.44 2.50
C ARG A 21 -1.24 -0.98 3.22
N ILE A 22 -1.88 0.11 2.80
CA ILE A 22 -3.16 0.58 3.38
C ILE A 22 -4.20 -0.54 3.39
N VAL A 23 -4.32 -1.26 2.27
CA VAL A 23 -5.25 -2.38 2.14
C VAL A 23 -4.85 -3.53 3.05
N ALA A 24 -3.56 -3.91 3.06
CA ALA A 24 -3.06 -5.02 3.86
C ALA A 24 -3.15 -4.76 5.38
N THR A 25 -2.98 -3.51 5.82
CA THR A 25 -3.01 -3.13 7.25
C THR A 25 -4.38 -2.63 7.71
N GLY A 26 -5.37 -2.55 6.81
CA GLY A 26 -6.70 -2.02 7.13
C GLY A 26 -6.69 -0.54 7.54
N ALA A 27 -5.75 0.26 7.04
CA ALA A 27 -5.73 1.70 7.33
C ALA A 27 -6.88 2.41 6.60
N ARG A 28 -7.50 3.42 7.22
CA ARG A 28 -8.67 4.10 6.66
C ARG A 28 -8.29 5.18 5.65
N SER A 29 -7.04 5.63 5.66
CA SER A 29 -6.53 6.67 4.77
C SER A 29 -5.01 6.62 4.60
N VAL A 30 -4.52 7.30 3.56
CA VAL A 30 -3.08 7.51 3.33
C VAL A 30 -2.45 8.27 4.49
N SER A 31 -3.10 9.35 4.96
CA SER A 31 -2.58 10.16 6.05
C SER A 31 -2.44 9.36 7.36
N GLU A 32 -3.42 8.51 7.67
CA GLU A 32 -3.34 7.63 8.85
C GLU A 32 -2.19 6.62 8.73
N PHE A 33 -2.03 6.01 7.56
CA PHE A 33 -0.95 5.05 7.34
C PHE A 33 0.43 5.71 7.44
N LEU A 34 0.62 6.88 6.82
CA LEU A 34 1.87 7.63 6.90
C LEU A 34 2.19 8.10 8.33
N ASP A 35 1.17 8.54 9.09
CA ASP A 35 1.34 8.95 10.49
C ASP A 35 1.81 7.79 11.37
N ARG A 36 1.21 6.60 11.20
CA ARG A 36 1.67 5.37 11.87
C ARG A 36 3.09 4.98 11.47
N LEU A 37 3.38 4.96 10.16
CA LEU A 37 4.69 4.60 9.63
C LEU A 37 5.80 5.53 10.17
N LEU A 38 5.55 6.84 10.19
CA LEU A 38 6.48 7.82 10.74
C LEU A 38 6.62 7.67 12.26
N THR A 39 5.54 7.39 12.97
CA THR A 39 5.58 7.14 14.41
C THR A 39 6.43 5.92 14.72
N GLU A 40 6.21 4.80 14.03
CA GLU A 40 7.01 3.58 14.16
C GLU A 40 8.49 3.80 13.82
N ALA A 41 8.78 4.53 12.75
CA ALA A 41 10.16 4.86 12.37
C ALA A 41 10.87 5.72 13.44
N ARG A 42 10.13 6.62 14.10
CA ARG A 42 10.68 7.45 15.19
C ARG A 42 10.87 6.66 16.48
N THR A 43 9.96 5.73 16.80
CA THR A 43 10.01 4.95 18.05
C THR A 43 11.00 3.79 17.98
N ARG A 44 11.16 3.15 16.82
CA ARG A 44 12.14 2.07 16.63
C ARG A 44 13.60 2.56 16.64
N GLY A 45 13.83 3.87 16.70
CA GLY A 45 15.18 4.45 16.58
C GLY A 45 15.79 4.18 15.20
N LYS A 46 17.02 4.64 14.96
CA LYS A 46 17.78 4.23 13.75
C LYS A 46 18.01 2.72 13.82
N GLY A 47 17.08 1.93 13.30
CA GLY A 47 17.32 0.54 12.98
C GLY A 47 18.60 0.49 12.16
N GLY A 48 19.57 -0.32 12.58
CA GLY A 48 20.85 -0.43 11.89
C GLY A 48 20.62 -0.65 10.39
N ALA A 49 21.59 -0.23 9.56
CA ALA A 49 21.48 -0.26 8.11
C ALA A 49 20.78 -1.54 7.63
N ALA A 50 19.71 -1.39 6.83
CA ALA A 50 19.02 -2.52 6.23
C ALA A 50 20.06 -3.36 5.48
N ARG A 51 20.27 -4.60 5.94
CA ARG A 51 21.22 -5.53 5.35
C ARG A 51 20.41 -6.53 4.56
N SER A 52 20.73 -6.70 3.28
CA SER A 52 20.26 -7.86 2.55
C SER A 52 20.98 -9.06 3.14
N VAL A 53 20.24 -9.93 3.84
CA VAL A 53 20.78 -11.19 4.35
C VAL A 53 20.45 -12.24 3.30
N VAL A 54 21.46 -12.66 2.54
CA VAL A 54 21.36 -13.81 1.65
C VAL A 54 21.85 -15.02 2.44
N GLY A 55 20.99 -16.01 2.60
CA GLY A 55 21.30 -17.26 3.26
C GLY A 55 20.30 -18.33 2.85
N THR A 56 20.72 -19.58 2.94
CA THR A 56 19.83 -20.73 2.72
C THR A 56 19.20 -21.10 4.06
N ILE A 57 17.88 -21.21 4.09
CA ILE A 57 17.17 -21.82 5.21
C ILE A 57 16.85 -23.24 4.76
N ASP A 58 17.49 -24.22 5.39
CA ASP A 58 17.13 -25.62 5.19
C ASP A 58 15.88 -25.92 6.01
N ILE A 59 14.83 -26.36 5.32
CA ILE A 59 13.56 -26.74 5.92
C ILE A 59 13.46 -28.27 5.82
N ASP A 60 13.10 -28.93 6.93
CA ASP A 60 12.87 -30.38 6.90
C ASP A 60 11.64 -30.68 6.02
N PRO A 61 11.76 -31.51 4.97
CA PRO A 61 10.63 -31.87 4.12
C PRO A 61 9.52 -32.63 4.86
N ARG A 62 9.77 -33.09 6.09
CA ARG A 62 8.80 -33.77 6.96
C ARG A 62 8.34 -32.89 8.12
N ASP A 63 8.57 -31.58 8.07
CA ASP A 63 8.07 -30.68 9.10
C ASP A 63 6.53 -30.75 9.15
N PRO A 64 5.93 -31.28 10.25
CA PRO A 64 4.49 -31.43 10.37
C PRO A 64 3.76 -30.07 10.37
N LEU A 65 4.44 -28.97 10.71
CA LEU A 65 3.89 -27.62 10.67
C LEU A 65 3.71 -27.09 9.25
N LEU A 66 4.32 -27.72 8.25
CA LEU A 66 4.28 -27.29 6.84
C LEU A 66 3.42 -28.18 5.95
N HIS A 67 2.76 -29.21 6.49
CA HIS A 67 1.88 -30.11 5.73
C HIS A 67 0.79 -29.38 4.94
N GLU A 68 0.29 -28.26 5.45
CA GLU A 68 -0.77 -27.47 4.82
C GLU A 68 -0.25 -26.22 4.11
N ALA A 69 1.07 -26.00 4.05
CA ALA A 69 1.66 -24.78 3.52
C ALA A 69 1.23 -24.51 2.07
N ASP A 70 1.21 -25.54 1.22
CA ASP A 70 0.80 -25.41 -0.18
C ASP A 70 -0.66 -24.97 -0.33
N ALA A 71 -1.55 -25.52 0.50
CA ALA A 71 -2.96 -25.18 0.50
C ALA A 71 -3.16 -23.73 0.98
N VAL A 72 -2.45 -23.32 2.04
CA VAL A 72 -2.48 -21.95 2.56
C VAL A 72 -1.98 -20.96 1.51
N VAL A 73 -0.82 -21.21 0.89
CA VAL A 73 -0.28 -20.32 -0.14
C VAL A 73 -1.22 -20.22 -1.35
N SER A 74 -1.74 -21.35 -1.83
CA SER A 74 -2.70 -21.37 -2.94
C SER A 74 -3.94 -20.54 -2.61
N SER A 75 -4.49 -20.67 -1.40
CA SER A 75 -5.67 -19.92 -0.97
C SER A 75 -5.44 -18.40 -0.97
N LEU A 76 -4.23 -17.93 -0.61
CA LEU A 76 -3.88 -16.51 -0.62
C LEU A 76 -3.87 -15.96 -2.05
N PHE A 77 -3.34 -16.73 -3.00
CA PHE A 77 -3.34 -16.34 -4.41
C PHE A 77 -4.74 -16.34 -5.01
N GLU A 78 -5.55 -17.37 -4.74
CA GLU A 78 -6.94 -17.43 -5.18
C GLU A 78 -7.76 -16.25 -4.65
N ALA A 79 -7.60 -15.90 -3.37
CA ALA A 79 -8.24 -14.72 -2.79
C ALA A 79 -7.77 -13.41 -3.45
N ALA A 80 -6.48 -13.31 -3.78
CA ALA A 80 -5.93 -12.14 -4.46
C ALA A 80 -6.47 -12.00 -5.90
N LEU A 81 -6.57 -13.11 -6.64
CA LEU A 81 -7.09 -13.17 -8.01
C LEU A 81 -8.60 -12.94 -8.08
N SER A 82 -9.34 -13.46 -7.10
CA SER A 82 -10.79 -13.29 -7.00
C SER A 82 -11.20 -11.85 -6.67
N ARG A 83 -10.27 -11.04 -6.15
CA ARG A 83 -10.53 -9.64 -5.87
C ARG A 83 -10.47 -8.85 -7.18
N ALA A 84 -11.64 -8.67 -7.81
CA ALA A 84 -11.79 -7.79 -8.95
C ALA A 84 -11.14 -6.43 -8.66
N ALA A 85 -10.05 -6.12 -9.36
CA ALA A 85 -9.48 -4.79 -9.32
C ALA A 85 -10.57 -3.82 -9.79
N PRO A 86 -10.94 -2.78 -9.02
CA PRO A 86 -11.91 -1.81 -9.49
C PRO A 86 -11.31 -1.16 -10.74
N ALA A 87 -11.82 -1.54 -11.91
CA ALA A 87 -11.49 -0.89 -13.16
C ALA A 87 -11.81 0.60 -12.99
N LYS A 88 -10.79 1.42 -12.79
CA LYS A 88 -10.94 2.86 -12.82
C LYS A 88 -11.34 3.22 -14.25
N LYS A 89 -12.63 3.38 -14.50
CA LYS A 89 -13.08 4.23 -15.60
C LYS A 89 -12.46 5.59 -15.35
N ALA A 90 -11.59 6.02 -16.26
CA ALA A 90 -11.01 7.35 -16.23
C ALA A 90 -12.15 8.37 -16.05
N PRO A 91 -12.08 9.28 -15.07
CA PRO A 91 -13.04 10.37 -15.03
C PRO A 91 -12.85 11.18 -16.31
N ARG A 92 -13.92 11.25 -17.12
CA ARG A 92 -14.00 12.20 -18.23
C ARG A 92 -13.83 13.60 -17.65
N ALA A 93 -12.69 14.21 -17.92
CA ALA A 93 -12.38 15.54 -17.39
C ALA A 93 -13.25 16.61 -18.06
N TYR A 94 -14.01 17.29 -17.20
CA TYR A 94 -14.18 18.75 -17.10
C TYR A 94 -15.05 19.48 -18.14
N ARG A 95 -16.26 19.86 -17.68
CA ARG A 95 -17.03 21.01 -18.20
C ARG A 95 -16.22 22.29 -18.00
N SER A 96 -15.76 22.92 -19.07
CA SER A 96 -15.50 24.36 -19.05
C SER A 96 -16.78 25.11 -19.38
N ILE A 97 -17.43 25.70 -18.37
CA ILE A 97 -18.41 26.76 -18.59
C ILE A 97 -17.60 28.00 -18.99
N LYS A 98 -17.60 28.36 -20.28
CA LYS A 98 -16.94 29.58 -20.76
C LYS A 98 -17.99 30.63 -21.12
N GLY A 99 -18.09 31.64 -20.26
CA GLY A 99 -18.25 33.04 -20.64
C GLY A 99 -19.61 33.50 -21.17
N LYS A 100 -20.42 34.04 -20.27
CA LYS A 100 -21.58 34.91 -20.52
C LYS A 100 -21.19 36.07 -21.47
N LYS A 101 -21.94 36.26 -22.58
CA LYS A 101 -21.91 37.44 -23.44
C LYS A 101 -21.98 38.72 -22.60
N ARG A 102 -21.01 39.63 -22.73
CA ARG A 102 -21.17 41.05 -22.37
C ARG A 102 -21.54 41.82 -23.64
N ARG A 103 -22.62 42.59 -23.56
CA ARG A 103 -23.10 43.52 -24.59
C ARG A 103 -22.19 44.76 -24.61
N GLY A 104 -21.95 45.25 -25.82
CA GLY A 104 -21.50 46.57 -26.20
C GLY A 104 -21.98 46.78 -27.62
#